data_AF-A0A9E3U895-F1
#
_entry.id   AF-A0A9E3U895-F1
#
_cell.length_a   1.000
_cell.length_b   1.000
_cell.length_c   1.000
_cell.angle_alpha   90.00
_cell.angle_beta   90.00
_cell.angle_gamma   90.00
#
_symmetry.space_group_name_H-M   'P 1'
#
loop_
_entity.id
_entity.type
_entity.pdbx_description
1 polymer ?
#
loop_
_entity_poly.entity_id
_entity_poly.type
_entity_poly.pdbx_seq_one_letter_code
_entity_poly.pdbx_strand_id
1 'polypeptide(L)'
;MSLSTRQIAFALFGTALVLSCSDPVLDGAVAAQGNETSGVEKGEFHRAGQACVVCHQSGGPAADYPFTVAGTVFAQPLRQVGVEAAEIRMTDAEGTKHIAKTNCVGNFFVKSSEWNPRFPILVEIAKGSVRRVMQTPIGQSKSCAGCHELELPNPDPFTRVGHIYLYGGDEPGSPEGAADCKVNPVRPGSP
;
A
#
# COMPACT_ATOMS: atom_id res chain seq x y z
N MET A 1 -16.91 46.88 -63.98
CA MET A 1 -17.56 46.36 -62.75
C MET A 1 -17.17 44.90 -62.62
N SER A 2 -16.20 44.57 -61.75
CA SER A 2 -15.70 43.21 -61.52
C SER A 2 -16.22 42.76 -60.16
N LEU A 3 -16.97 41.65 -60.12
CA LEU A 3 -17.47 41.04 -58.89
C LEU A 3 -16.81 39.68 -58.70
N SER A 4 -15.97 39.65 -57.68
CA SER A 4 -15.10 38.56 -57.23
C SER A 4 -15.91 37.40 -56.64
N THR A 5 -15.60 36.19 -57.10
CA THR A 5 -16.05 34.91 -56.55
C THR A 5 -15.54 34.76 -55.11
N ARG A 6 -16.43 34.59 -54.12
CA ARG A 6 -16.06 34.26 -52.74
C ARG A 6 -16.14 32.75 -52.53
N GLN A 7 -14.99 32.15 -52.23
CA GLN A 7 -14.88 30.75 -51.82
C GLN A 7 -15.51 30.56 -50.45
N ILE A 8 -16.44 29.59 -50.34
CA ILE A 8 -17.00 29.13 -49.08
C ILE A 8 -16.04 28.09 -48.52
N ALA A 9 -15.25 28.47 -47.52
CA ALA A 9 -14.43 27.53 -46.76
C ALA A 9 -15.29 26.88 -45.67
N PHE A 10 -15.54 25.57 -45.82
CA PHE A 10 -16.12 24.71 -44.80
C PHE A 10 -15.14 24.57 -43.62
N ALA A 11 -15.45 25.19 -42.48
CA ALA A 11 -14.76 24.94 -41.22
C ALA A 11 -15.44 23.76 -40.49
N LEU A 12 -14.94 22.54 -40.74
CA LEU A 12 -15.23 21.37 -39.92
C LEU A 12 -14.57 21.56 -38.55
N PHE A 13 -15.32 22.06 -37.57
CA PHE A 13 -14.95 21.98 -36.15
C PHE A 13 -15.06 20.52 -35.70
N GLY A 14 -13.97 19.76 -35.88
CA GLY A 14 -13.82 18.43 -35.32
C GLY A 14 -13.58 18.51 -33.83
N THR A 15 -14.64 18.44 -33.03
CA THR A 15 -14.54 18.27 -31.57
C THR A 15 -14.07 16.84 -31.31
N ALA A 16 -12.75 16.65 -31.20
CA ALA A 16 -12.16 15.40 -30.73
C ALA A 16 -12.51 15.23 -29.24
N LEU A 17 -13.55 14.44 -28.97
CA LEU A 17 -13.82 13.90 -27.64
C LEU A 17 -12.68 12.94 -27.29
N VAL A 18 -11.65 13.45 -26.62
CA VAL A 18 -10.62 12.64 -25.99
C VAL A 18 -11.29 11.93 -24.80
N LEU A 19 -11.74 10.69 -25.03
CA LEU A 19 -12.19 9.80 -23.97
C LEU A 19 -10.98 9.50 -23.08
N SER A 20 -10.89 10.20 -21.95
CA SER A 20 -9.90 9.95 -20.91
C SER A 20 -10.07 8.52 -20.37
N CYS A 21 -9.06 7.68 -20.54
CA CYS A 21 -8.94 6.37 -19.87
C CYS A 21 -8.61 6.51 -18.36
N SER A 22 -9.12 7.55 -17.70
CA SER A 22 -8.98 7.73 -16.25
C SER A 22 -10.01 6.86 -15.52
N ASP A 23 -9.56 6.04 -14.57
CA ASP A 23 -10.44 5.33 -13.64
C ASP A 23 -10.63 6.22 -12.39
N PRO A 24 -11.77 6.95 -12.28
CA PRO A 24 -11.97 7.88 -11.18
C PRO A 24 -12.02 7.20 -9.80
N VAL A 25 -12.31 5.91 -9.72
CA VAL A 25 -12.31 5.15 -8.46
C VAL A 25 -10.88 4.91 -8.02
N LEU A 26 -10.03 4.47 -8.95
CA LEU A 26 -8.61 4.26 -8.69
C LEU A 26 -7.88 5.57 -8.41
N ASP A 27 -8.13 6.60 -9.21
CA ASP A 27 -7.54 7.93 -9.02
C ASP A 27 -7.90 8.51 -7.65
N GLY A 28 -9.17 8.38 -7.24
CA GLY A 28 -9.63 8.76 -5.91
C GLY A 28 -8.94 7.97 -4.79
N ALA A 29 -8.77 6.66 -4.95
CA ALA A 29 -8.08 5.82 -3.98
C ALA A 29 -6.58 6.16 -3.85
N VAL A 30 -5.92 6.48 -4.96
CA VAL A 30 -4.53 6.95 -4.99
C VAL A 30 -4.42 8.32 -4.29
N ALA A 31 -5.31 9.26 -4.61
CA ALA A 31 -5.32 10.58 -3.98
C ALA A 31 -5.59 10.50 -2.47
N ALA A 32 -6.43 9.57 -2.02
CA ALA A 32 -6.74 9.35 -0.62
C ALA A 32 -5.53 8.86 0.20
N GLN A 33 -4.48 8.32 -0.42
CA GLN A 33 -3.22 8.01 0.26
C GLN A 33 -2.43 9.28 0.64
N GLY A 34 -2.80 10.45 0.13
CA GLY A 34 -2.11 11.72 0.41
C GLY A 34 -0.74 11.85 -0.27
N ASN A 35 -0.04 12.92 0.06
CA ASN A 35 1.25 13.25 -0.54
C ASN A 35 2.37 12.30 -0.08
N GLU A 36 3.47 12.27 -0.85
CA GLU A 36 4.71 11.65 -0.36
C GLU A 36 5.25 12.42 0.84
N THR A 37 5.96 11.72 1.72
CA THR A 37 6.66 12.33 2.85
C THR A 37 7.90 13.08 2.37
N SER A 38 8.08 14.33 2.82
CA SER A 38 9.24 15.14 2.46
C SER A 38 10.56 14.47 2.88
N GLY A 39 11.54 14.45 1.98
CA GLY A 39 12.86 13.85 2.22
C GLY A 39 12.90 12.32 2.14
N VAL A 40 11.79 11.66 1.82
CA VAL A 40 11.73 10.22 1.55
C VAL A 40 11.49 10.00 0.06
N GLU A 41 12.52 9.53 -0.65
CA GLU A 41 12.39 9.18 -2.07
C GLU A 41 11.41 8.03 -2.28
N LYS A 42 10.73 8.04 -3.44
CA LYS A 42 9.88 6.91 -3.86
C LYS A 42 10.74 5.66 -4.00
N GLY A 43 10.43 4.66 -3.19
CA GLY A 43 11.18 3.42 -3.08
C GLY A 43 10.63 2.55 -1.97
N GLU A 44 11.32 1.47 -1.62
CA GLU A 44 10.84 0.50 -0.62
C GLU A 44 10.53 1.08 0.77
N PHE A 45 11.10 2.25 1.10
CA PHE A 45 10.95 2.90 2.39
C PHE A 45 9.82 3.93 2.45
N HIS A 46 9.21 4.28 1.32
CA HIS A 46 8.16 5.31 1.33
C HIS A 46 6.82 4.77 1.84
N ARG A 47 5.94 5.69 2.24
CA ARG A 47 4.52 5.41 2.51
C ARG A 47 4.27 4.24 3.49
N ALA A 48 5.07 4.18 4.56
CA ALA A 48 4.85 3.22 5.63
C ALA A 48 3.43 3.34 6.20
N GLY A 49 2.74 2.22 6.37
CA GLY A 49 1.36 2.11 6.85
C GLY A 49 0.28 2.32 5.79
N GLN A 50 0.63 2.68 4.56
CA GLN A 50 -0.33 2.95 3.49
C GLN A 50 -0.63 1.73 2.61
N ALA A 51 -1.67 1.82 1.78
CA ALA A 51 -2.11 0.71 0.95
C ALA A 51 -1.32 0.64 -0.37
N CYS A 52 -0.10 0.08 -0.32
CA CYS A 52 0.83 0.08 -1.46
C CYS A 52 0.23 -0.49 -2.76
N VAL A 53 -0.62 -1.52 -2.68
CA VAL A 53 -1.21 -2.15 -3.89
C VAL A 53 -2.18 -1.21 -4.62
N VAL A 54 -2.68 -0.15 -3.98
CA VAL A 54 -3.48 0.88 -4.68
C VAL A 54 -2.68 1.52 -5.80
N CYS A 55 -1.39 1.80 -5.57
CA CYS A 55 -0.49 2.35 -6.58
C CYS A 55 0.14 1.26 -7.46
N HIS A 56 0.47 0.12 -6.86
CA HIS A 56 1.19 -1.00 -7.46
C HIS A 56 0.25 -2.09 -8.01
N GLN A 57 -0.83 -1.67 -8.67
CA GLN A 57 -1.74 -2.54 -9.40
C GLN A 57 -1.90 -2.07 -10.84
N SER A 58 -2.54 -2.89 -11.67
CA SER A 58 -2.91 -2.51 -13.03
C SER A 58 -3.72 -1.20 -13.02
N GLY A 59 -3.34 -0.25 -13.88
CA GLY A 59 -3.95 1.08 -13.95
C GLY A 59 -3.44 2.07 -12.91
N GLY A 60 -2.70 1.62 -11.89
CA GLY A 60 -2.12 2.49 -10.87
C GLY A 60 -0.85 3.21 -11.36
N PRO A 61 -0.43 4.29 -10.68
CA PRO A 61 0.76 5.08 -11.05
C PRO A 61 2.08 4.30 -10.97
N ALA A 62 2.11 3.12 -10.33
CA ALA A 62 3.27 2.24 -10.25
C ALA A 62 2.99 0.85 -10.84
N ALA A 63 2.11 0.78 -11.85
CA ALA A 63 1.71 -0.47 -12.51
C ALA A 63 2.87 -1.28 -13.09
N ASP A 64 4.00 -0.65 -13.42
CA ASP A 64 5.21 -1.32 -13.92
C ASP A 64 5.90 -2.19 -12.85
N TYR A 65 5.56 -2.00 -11.57
CA TYR A 65 6.09 -2.76 -10.44
C TYR A 65 4.96 -3.35 -9.60
N PRO A 66 4.17 -4.30 -10.14
CA PRO A 66 2.94 -4.72 -9.49
C PRO A 66 3.20 -5.59 -8.26
N PHE A 67 2.41 -5.35 -7.21
CA PHE A 67 2.44 -6.12 -5.96
C PHE A 67 1.20 -7.00 -5.81
N THR A 68 1.38 -8.20 -5.26
CA THR A 68 0.30 -9.17 -4.98
C THR A 68 -0.12 -9.16 -3.52
N VAL A 69 0.81 -8.86 -2.61
CA VAL A 69 0.55 -8.58 -1.19
C VAL A 69 1.53 -7.51 -0.73
N ALA A 70 1.07 -6.52 0.03
CA ALA A 70 1.95 -5.51 0.64
C ALA A 70 1.38 -4.95 1.95
N GLY A 71 2.27 -4.49 2.81
CA GLY A 71 1.89 -3.85 4.07
C GLY A 71 3.07 -3.38 4.90
N THR A 72 2.77 -2.98 6.13
CA THR A 72 3.74 -2.48 7.09
C THR A 72 3.49 -3.09 8.46
N VAL A 73 4.54 -3.52 9.15
CA VAL A 73 4.49 -3.98 10.54
C VAL A 73 5.14 -2.96 11.44
N PHE A 74 4.39 -2.48 12.41
CA PHE A 74 4.88 -1.54 13.43
C PHE A 74 5.25 -2.27 14.71
N ALA A 75 6.13 -1.65 15.50
CA ALA A 75 6.54 -2.20 16.79
C ALA A 75 5.39 -2.14 17.78
N GLN A 76 4.81 -0.94 18.00
CA GLN A 76 3.80 -0.68 19.02
C GLN A 76 2.84 0.46 18.63
N PRO A 77 1.65 0.57 19.26
CA PRO A 77 0.66 1.61 18.95
C PRO A 77 1.11 3.05 19.21
N LEU A 78 1.80 3.27 20.34
CA LEU A 78 2.21 4.61 20.78
C LEU A 78 3.47 5.10 20.05
N ARG A 79 4.26 4.18 19.51
CA ARG A 79 5.51 4.43 18.79
C ARG A 79 5.49 3.58 17.53
N GLN A 80 4.91 4.14 16.47
CA GLN A 80 4.71 3.46 15.18
C GLN A 80 5.98 3.42 14.36
N VAL A 81 7.00 2.80 14.95
CA VAL A 81 8.26 2.55 14.30
C VAL A 81 8.19 1.20 13.62
N GLY A 82 8.73 1.12 12.41
CA GLY A 82 8.79 -0.12 11.65
C GLY A 82 9.56 -1.22 12.37
N VAL A 83 9.11 -2.46 12.21
CA VAL A 83 9.89 -3.63 12.63
C VAL A 83 10.68 -4.14 11.45
N GLU A 84 12.01 -4.04 11.50
CA GLU A 84 12.87 -4.64 10.48
C GLU A 84 12.93 -6.17 10.58
N ALA A 85 13.07 -6.85 9.45
CA ALA A 85 13.32 -8.27 9.34
C ALA A 85 12.29 -9.16 10.07
N ALA A 86 11.06 -8.67 10.24
CA ALA A 86 9.93 -9.51 10.59
C ALA A 86 9.56 -10.37 9.37
N GLU A 87 9.30 -11.65 9.62
CA GLU A 87 8.85 -12.59 8.61
C GLU A 87 7.33 -12.54 8.51
N ILE A 88 6.82 -12.26 7.30
CA ILE A 88 5.40 -12.33 6.95
C ILE A 88 5.19 -13.65 6.25
N ARG A 89 4.74 -14.65 7.01
CA ARG A 89 4.52 -16.01 6.55
C ARG A 89 3.09 -16.14 6.08
N MET A 90 2.92 -16.40 4.79
CA MET A 90 1.62 -16.45 4.14
C MET A 90 1.39 -17.84 3.57
N THR A 91 0.15 -18.33 3.68
CA THR A 91 -0.31 -19.57 3.04
C THR A 91 -1.61 -19.27 2.31
N ASP A 92 -1.69 -19.68 1.05
CA ASP A 92 -2.88 -19.45 0.23
C ASP A 92 -3.87 -20.62 0.26
N ALA A 93 -5.00 -20.47 -0.43
CA ALA A 93 -6.08 -21.46 -0.46
C ALA A 93 -5.69 -22.77 -1.17
N GLU A 94 -4.64 -22.76 -1.99
CA GLU A 94 -4.08 -23.95 -2.62
C GLU A 94 -2.99 -24.61 -1.75
N GLY A 95 -2.65 -23.99 -0.60
CA GLY A 95 -1.62 -24.46 0.33
C GLY A 95 -0.20 -24.01 -0.02
N THR A 96 -0.04 -23.14 -1.02
CA THR A 96 1.26 -22.56 -1.38
C THR A 96 1.70 -21.59 -0.30
N LYS A 97 2.98 -21.62 0.06
CA LYS A 97 3.57 -20.79 1.12
C LYS A 97 4.54 -19.77 0.56
N HIS A 98 4.53 -18.57 1.13
CA HIS A 98 5.49 -17.52 0.82
C HIS A 98 5.92 -16.80 2.10
N ILE A 99 7.18 -16.37 2.18
CA ILE A 99 7.70 -15.60 3.30
C ILE A 99 8.28 -14.31 2.76
N ALA A 100 7.63 -13.18 3.06
CA ALA A 100 8.19 -11.85 2.84
C ALA A 100 8.92 -11.38 4.10
N LYS A 101 9.89 -10.47 3.95
CA LYS A 101 10.55 -9.83 5.08
C LYS A 101 10.32 -8.33 5.05
N THR A 102 10.12 -7.76 6.23
CA THR A 102 10.01 -6.31 6.36
C THR A 102 11.38 -5.64 6.29
N ASN A 103 11.45 -4.45 5.71
CA ASN A 103 12.63 -3.59 5.74
C ASN A 103 12.64 -2.71 7.01
N CYS A 104 13.59 -1.79 7.10
CA CYS A 104 13.82 -1.01 8.31
C CYS A 104 12.67 -0.08 8.74
N VAL A 105 11.78 0.32 7.81
CA VAL A 105 10.54 1.05 8.13
C VAL A 105 9.33 0.14 8.33
N GLY A 106 9.54 -1.18 8.35
CA GLY A 106 8.51 -2.18 8.56
C GLY A 106 7.75 -2.56 7.29
N ASN A 107 8.07 -1.96 6.14
CA ASN A 107 7.40 -2.26 4.88
C ASN A 107 7.80 -3.63 4.35
N PHE A 108 6.85 -4.34 3.77
CA PHE A 108 7.10 -5.50 2.93
C PHE A 108 6.19 -5.44 1.71
N PHE A 109 6.60 -6.10 0.65
CA PHE A 109 5.80 -6.31 -0.54
C PHE A 109 6.23 -7.61 -1.21
N VAL A 110 5.29 -8.21 -1.93
CA VAL A 110 5.49 -9.38 -2.77
C VAL A 110 5.18 -8.97 -4.19
N LYS A 111 6.13 -9.15 -5.10
CA LYS A 111 5.92 -8.85 -6.52
C LYS A 111 5.08 -9.93 -7.17
N SER A 112 4.33 -9.56 -8.21
CA SER A 112 3.57 -10.53 -9.01
C SER A 112 4.43 -11.63 -9.63
N SER A 113 5.72 -11.37 -9.86
CA SER A 113 6.68 -12.37 -10.36
C SER A 113 7.22 -13.32 -9.28
N GLU A 114 7.05 -12.99 -8.00
CA GLU A 114 7.57 -13.77 -6.86
C GLU A 114 6.50 -14.75 -6.35
N TRP A 115 5.27 -14.29 -6.18
CA TRP A 115 4.15 -15.12 -5.75
C TRP A 115 2.80 -14.47 -6.08
N ASN A 116 1.87 -15.25 -6.62
CA ASN A 116 0.52 -14.81 -6.96
C ASN A 116 -0.51 -15.71 -6.26
N PRO A 117 -0.92 -15.38 -5.03
CA PRO A 117 -1.71 -16.28 -4.19
C PRO A 117 -3.12 -16.52 -4.72
N ARG A 118 -3.64 -17.71 -4.44
CA ARG A 118 -5.09 -17.96 -4.47
C ARG A 118 -5.73 -17.64 -3.14
N PHE A 119 -6.63 -16.69 -3.15
CA PHE A 119 -7.33 -16.29 -1.95
C PHE A 119 -8.41 -17.31 -1.51
N PRO A 120 -8.75 -17.38 -0.21
CA PRO A 120 -8.20 -16.55 0.88
C PRO A 120 -6.77 -16.91 1.28
N ILE A 121 -6.06 -15.97 1.91
CA ILE A 121 -4.72 -16.23 2.47
C ILE A 121 -4.72 -16.15 4.00
N LEU A 122 -3.95 -17.03 4.63
CA LEU A 122 -3.63 -17.01 6.06
C LEU A 122 -2.29 -16.32 6.27
N VAL A 123 -2.16 -15.55 7.34
CA VAL A 123 -0.95 -14.76 7.63
C VAL A 123 -0.50 -14.94 9.08
N GLU A 124 0.78 -15.23 9.26
CA GLU A 124 1.51 -15.16 10.52
C GLU A 124 2.67 -14.15 10.37
N ILE A 125 2.90 -13.37 11.42
CA ILE A 125 4.06 -12.48 11.54
C ILE A 125 4.97 -13.03 12.63
N ALA A 126 6.26 -13.14 12.35
CA ALA A 126 7.23 -13.67 13.29
C ALA A 126 8.52 -12.86 13.33
N LYS A 127 9.11 -12.68 14.52
CA LYS A 127 10.50 -12.23 14.70
C LYS A 127 11.07 -12.84 15.97
N GLY A 128 12.13 -13.64 15.82
CA GLY A 128 12.68 -14.41 16.95
C GLY A 128 11.62 -15.32 17.57
N SER A 129 11.37 -15.15 18.88
CA SER A 129 10.35 -15.89 19.63
C SER A 129 8.94 -15.28 19.55
N VAL A 130 8.79 -14.04 19.09
CA VAL A 130 7.50 -13.35 19.03
C VAL A 130 6.76 -13.74 17.75
N ARG A 131 5.48 -14.10 17.91
CA ARG A 131 4.58 -14.46 16.80
C ARG A 131 3.20 -13.86 16.99
N ARG A 132 2.59 -13.42 15.89
CA ARG A 132 1.20 -12.97 15.81
C ARG A 132 0.54 -13.63 14.61
N VAL A 133 -0.63 -14.23 14.83
CA VAL A 133 -1.38 -14.92 13.77
C VAL A 133 -2.68 -14.16 13.53
N MET A 134 -2.98 -13.86 12.26
CA MET A 134 -4.28 -13.32 11.89
C MET A 134 -5.37 -14.34 12.22
N GLN A 135 -6.38 -13.91 12.96
CA GLN A 135 -7.50 -14.77 13.35
C GLN A 135 -8.47 -15.01 12.20
N THR A 136 -8.52 -14.09 11.24
CA THR A 136 -9.36 -14.17 10.05
C THR A 136 -8.51 -14.30 8.80
N PRO A 137 -8.91 -15.13 7.83
CA PRO A 137 -8.27 -15.15 6.52
C PRO A 137 -8.49 -13.83 5.79
N ILE A 138 -7.51 -13.42 4.98
CA ILE A 138 -7.67 -12.28 4.08
C ILE A 138 -8.48 -12.75 2.88
N GLY A 139 -9.59 -12.06 2.61
CA GLY A 139 -10.53 -12.35 1.52
C GLY A 139 -9.95 -12.07 0.14
N GLN A 140 -9.95 -10.83 -0.34
CA GLN A 140 -9.30 -10.46 -1.61
C GLN A 140 -8.45 -9.19 -1.50
N SER A 141 -8.33 -8.64 -0.29
CA SER A 141 -7.50 -7.44 -0.08
C SER A 141 -6.03 -7.80 -0.21
N LYS A 142 -5.35 -7.15 -1.14
CA LYS A 142 -3.91 -7.32 -1.36
C LYS A 142 -3.08 -6.35 -0.51
N SER A 143 -3.70 -5.29 0.00
CA SER A 143 -3.07 -4.33 0.91
C SER A 143 -3.49 -4.61 2.34
N CYS A 144 -2.54 -4.84 3.25
CA CYS A 144 -2.84 -4.99 4.68
C CYS A 144 -3.53 -3.75 5.23
N ALA A 145 -3.13 -2.56 4.77
CA ALA A 145 -3.75 -1.29 5.14
C ALA A 145 -5.20 -1.11 4.64
N GLY A 146 -5.72 -2.01 3.80
CA GLY A 146 -7.14 -2.02 3.44
C GLY A 146 -8.05 -2.51 4.58
N CYS A 147 -7.49 -3.16 5.60
CA CYS A 147 -8.20 -3.54 6.83
C CYS A 147 -7.55 -2.99 8.10
N HIS A 148 -6.23 -2.72 8.06
CA HIS A 148 -5.42 -2.30 9.20
C HIS A 148 -5.00 -0.81 9.09
N GLU A 149 -5.75 0.09 9.70
CA GLU A 149 -5.58 1.55 9.57
C GLU A 149 -5.12 2.24 10.88
N LEU A 150 -4.58 3.46 10.74
CA LEU A 150 -4.08 4.30 11.84
C LEU A 150 -5.20 4.91 12.68
N GLU A 151 -6.08 5.61 11.98
CA GLU A 151 -7.21 6.32 12.55
C GLU A 151 -8.44 5.50 12.22
N LEU A 152 -9.25 5.25 13.24
CA LEU A 152 -10.62 4.82 13.07
C LEU A 152 -11.46 6.10 13.18
N PRO A 153 -11.84 6.79 12.08
CA PRO A 153 -12.74 7.95 12.17
C PRO A 153 -14.06 7.57 12.84
N ASN A 154 -14.39 6.27 12.77
CA ASN A 154 -15.44 5.62 13.50
C ASN A 154 -14.84 4.35 14.11
N PRO A 155 -14.80 4.17 15.44
CA PRO A 155 -14.16 3.03 16.10
C PRO A 155 -14.94 1.72 15.92
N ASP A 156 -15.75 1.60 14.86
CA ASP A 156 -16.54 0.42 14.58
C ASP A 156 -15.60 -0.77 14.34
N PRO A 157 -15.45 -1.66 15.35
CA PRO A 157 -14.49 -2.75 15.29
C PRO A 157 -14.94 -3.83 14.30
N PHE A 158 -16.15 -3.70 13.73
CA PHE A 158 -16.70 -4.63 12.75
C PHE A 158 -16.35 -4.25 11.31
N THR A 159 -15.87 -3.03 11.05
CA THR A 159 -15.53 -2.58 9.69
C THR A 159 -14.06 -2.28 9.49
N ARG A 160 -13.28 -2.04 10.56
CA ARG A 160 -11.86 -1.71 10.49
C ARG A 160 -11.09 -2.25 11.68
N VAL A 161 -9.82 -2.59 11.46
CA VAL A 161 -8.88 -3.05 12.47
C VAL A 161 -7.76 -2.03 12.58
N GLY A 162 -7.19 -1.85 13.77
CA GLY A 162 -5.99 -1.02 13.92
C GLY A 162 -4.80 -1.58 13.14
N HIS A 163 -3.77 -0.75 12.97
CA HIS A 163 -2.48 -1.17 12.43
C HIS A 163 -1.93 -2.44 13.09
N ILE A 164 -1.08 -3.12 12.33
CA ILE A 164 -0.43 -4.36 12.73
C ILE A 164 0.75 -4.02 13.63
N TYR A 165 0.70 -4.50 14.87
CA TYR A 165 1.78 -4.39 15.83
C TYR A 165 2.38 -5.75 16.15
N LEU A 166 3.71 -5.86 16.11
CA LEU A 166 4.37 -7.11 16.48
C LEU A 166 4.46 -7.26 18.00
N TYR A 167 4.81 -6.17 18.69
CA TYR A 167 5.03 -6.17 20.13
C TYR A 167 3.80 -5.58 20.86
N GLY A 168 3.50 -6.15 22.03
CA GLY A 168 2.55 -5.54 22.97
C GLY A 168 3.09 -4.21 23.53
N GLY A 169 2.22 -3.42 24.17
CA GLY A 169 2.62 -2.15 24.79
C GLY A 169 3.72 -2.29 25.85
N ASP A 170 3.78 -3.44 26.51
CA ASP A 170 4.74 -3.74 27.58
C ASP A 170 5.90 -4.65 27.12
N GLU A 171 5.94 -5.03 25.83
CA GLU A 171 7.00 -5.90 25.29
C GLU A 171 8.19 -5.06 24.77
N PRO A 172 9.45 -5.51 24.96
CA PRO A 172 10.63 -4.77 24.51
C PRO A 172 10.77 -4.86 22.99
N GLY A 173 9.99 -4.06 22.27
CA GLY A 173 10.31 -3.68 20.89
C GLY A 173 11.49 -2.71 20.88
N SER A 174 12.22 -2.60 19.76
CA SER A 174 13.19 -1.51 19.61
C SER A 174 12.43 -0.18 19.73
N PRO A 175 12.66 0.63 20.77
CA PRO A 175 11.87 1.85 21.01
C PRO A 175 12.10 2.92 19.93
N GLU A 176 13.15 2.77 19.12
CA GLU A 176 13.60 3.76 18.13
C GLU A 176 13.70 3.20 16.71
N GLY A 177 13.33 1.93 16.50
CA GLY A 177 13.44 1.28 15.19
C GLY A 177 14.82 0.69 14.91
N ALA A 178 15.11 0.47 13.63
CA ALA A 178 16.42 0.01 13.19
C ALA A 178 17.41 1.18 13.20
N ALA A 179 18.52 1.02 13.94
CA ALA A 179 19.52 2.08 14.17
C ALA A 179 20.25 2.52 12.88
N ASP A 180 20.24 1.68 11.86
CA ASP A 180 20.87 1.88 10.54
C ASP A 180 19.85 2.12 9.43
N CYS A 181 18.59 2.42 9.77
CA CYS A 181 17.58 2.72 8.77
C CYS A 181 17.97 3.98 7.98
N LYS A 182 17.98 3.85 6.64
CA LYS A 182 18.38 4.93 5.72
C LYS A 182 17.44 6.13 5.73
N VAL A 183 16.24 5.94 6.25
CA VAL A 183 15.24 6.98 6.43
C VAL A 183 14.80 7.00 7.88
N ASN A 184 14.48 8.18 8.40
CA ASN A 184 13.83 8.27 9.69
C ASN A 184 12.43 7.68 9.55
N PRO A 185 12.01 6.75 10.44
CA PRO A 185 10.66 6.21 10.40
C PRO A 185 9.66 7.34 10.65
N VAL A 186 8.89 7.69 9.62
CA VAL A 186 7.82 8.68 9.72
C VAL A 186 6.52 7.98 10.05
N ARG A 187 5.78 8.57 10.99
CA ARG A 187 4.48 8.05 11.39
C ARG A 187 3.51 8.15 10.19
N PRO A 188 2.71 7.12 9.90
CA PRO A 188 1.69 7.19 8.86
C PRO A 188 0.82 8.45 9.05
N GLY A 189 0.52 9.18 7.97
CA GLY A 189 -0.31 10.39 8.04
C GLY A 189 0.34 11.61 8.71
N SER A 190 1.63 11.58 9.06
CA SER A 190 2.36 12.78 9.46
C SER A 190 2.89 13.52 8.22
N PRO A 191 2.66 14.85 8.10
CA PRO A 191 3.13 15.65 6.97
C PRO A 191 4.67 15.73 6.89
#